data_AF-A0A9K3IP16-F1
#
_entry.id   AF-A0A9K3IP16-F1
#
_cell.length_a   1.000
_cell.length_b   1.000
_cell.length_c   1.000
_cell.angle_alpha   90.00
_cell.angle_beta   90.00
_cell.angle_gamma   90.00
#
_symmetry.space_group_name_H-M   'P 1'
#
loop_
_entity.id
_entity.type
_entity.pdbx_description
1 polymer ?
#
loop_
_entity_poly.entity_id
_entity_poly.type
_entity_poly.pdbx_seq_one_letter_code
_entity_poly.pdbx_strand_id
1 'polypeptide(L)'
;MQPQYGLGSEMTKEGDIYSFGILLLEMMTGKRPTDQMFQEELNLHGYVKMAMPDHFMAVIEPALLHALEEEMDAANTNRGYSEDEDEKWKRLWDGMISLGRIGLACSVESPKEIDN
;
A
#
# COMPACT_ATOMS: atom_id res chain seq x y z
N MET A 1 -1.65 10.35 13.30
CA MET A 1 -0.90 11.54 12.85
C MET A 1 0.32 11.70 13.75
N GLN A 2 1.53 11.80 13.20
CA GLN A 2 2.70 12.22 13.97
C GLN A 2 2.50 13.69 14.43
N PRO A 3 2.90 14.07 15.66
CA PRO A 3 2.59 15.39 16.25
C PRO A 3 3.25 16.61 15.58
N GLN A 4 4.04 16.42 14.53
CA GLN A 4 4.90 17.46 13.97
C GLN A 4 4.27 18.37 12.91
N TYR A 5 3.01 18.13 12.52
CA TYR A 5 2.29 19.02 11.59
C TYR A 5 1.66 20.27 12.25
N GLY A 6 2.15 20.65 13.44
CA GLY A 6 1.57 21.75 14.22
C GLY A 6 2.15 23.14 13.90
N LEU A 7 3.42 23.26 13.50
CA LEU A 7 4.10 24.55 13.36
C LEU A 7 5.24 24.41 12.33
N GLY A 8 4.97 24.73 11.06
CA GLY A 8 6.03 25.03 10.07
C GLY A 8 7.00 23.90 9.74
N SER A 9 6.53 22.70 9.39
CA SER A 9 7.42 21.71 8.76
C SER A 9 7.84 22.23 7.39
N GLU A 10 9.14 22.38 7.18
CA GLU A 10 9.71 22.65 5.85
C GLU A 10 9.24 21.56 4.89
N MET A 11 8.74 21.94 3.70
CA MET A 11 8.36 20.95 2.68
C MET A 11 9.64 20.27 2.22
N THR A 12 9.84 19.03 2.65
CA THR A 12 11.02 18.23 2.33
C THR A 12 10.64 17.14 1.33
N LYS A 13 11.61 16.76 0.49
CA LYS A 13 11.44 15.64 -0.45
C LYS A 13 11.15 14.35 0.31
N GLU A 14 11.76 14.19 1.47
CA GLU A 14 11.60 13.07 2.37
C GLU A 14 10.18 13.00 2.96
N GLY A 15 9.63 14.16 3.35
CA GLY A 15 8.24 14.27 3.78
C GLY A 15 7.23 13.93 2.67
N ASP A 16 7.49 14.35 1.43
CA ASP A 16 6.67 14.00 0.27
C ASP A 16 6.73 12.49 -0.05
N ILE A 17 7.92 11.89 0.00
CA ILE A 17 8.10 10.43 -0.20
C ILE A 17 7.36 9.65 0.88
N TYR A 18 7.49 10.06 2.15
CA TYR A 18 6.77 9.43 3.26
C TYR A 18 5.26 9.50 3.07
N SER A 19 4.77 10.69 2.74
CA SER A 19 3.33 10.92 2.51
C SER A 19 2.82 10.10 1.33
N PHE A 20 3.59 10.01 0.24
CA PHE A 20 3.29 9.14 -0.89
C PHE A 20 3.18 7.66 -0.47
N GLY A 21 4.13 7.18 0.36
CA GLY A 21 4.09 5.82 0.88
C GLY A 21 2.81 5.54 1.68
N ILE A 22 2.45 6.44 2.59
CA ILE A 22 1.24 6.32 3.40
C ILE A 22 -0.02 6.35 2.53
N LEU A 23 -0.11 7.26 1.55
CA LEU A 23 -1.25 7.34 0.63
C LEU A 23 -1.39 6.05 -0.20
N LEU A 24 -0.28 5.48 -0.67
CA LEU A 24 -0.31 4.23 -1.42
C LEU A 24 -0.88 3.09 -0.56
N LEU A 25 -0.42 2.97 0.69
CA LEU A 25 -0.93 1.96 1.61
C LEU A 25 -2.41 2.20 2.01
N GLU A 26 -2.82 3.45 2.17
CA GLU A 26 -4.22 3.82 2.44
C GLU A 26 -5.14 3.41 1.27
N MET A 27 -4.74 3.73 0.03
CA MET A 27 -5.51 3.35 -1.17
C MET A 27 -5.63 1.83 -1.33
N MET A 28 -4.57 1.08 -1.03
CA MET A 28 -4.60 -0.37 -1.15
C MET A 28 -5.46 -1.04 -0.09
N THR A 29 -5.46 -0.52 1.14
CA THR A 29 -6.09 -1.17 2.30
C THR A 29 -7.48 -0.63 2.64
N GLY A 30 -7.85 0.52 2.06
CA GLY A 30 -9.06 1.28 2.41
C GLY A 30 -9.03 1.90 3.80
N LYS A 31 -7.91 1.80 4.53
CA LYS A 31 -7.79 2.18 5.94
C LYS A 31 -7.04 3.48 6.09
N ARG A 32 -7.65 4.41 6.83
CA ARG A 32 -7.01 5.68 7.15
C ARG A 32 -5.88 5.47 8.16
N PRO A 33 -4.75 6.16 8.06
CA PRO A 33 -3.68 6.11 9.09
C PRO A 33 -4.14 6.51 10.51
N THR A 34 -5.33 7.10 10.62
CA THR A 34 -5.99 7.52 11.87
C THR A 34 -7.15 6.62 12.28
N ASP A 35 -7.34 5.47 11.63
CA ASP A 35 -8.35 4.50 12.01
C ASP A 35 -8.15 4.05 13.47
N GLN A 36 -9.26 3.83 14.18
CA GLN A 36 -9.25 3.47 15.60
C GLN A 36 -8.57 2.13 15.86
N MET A 37 -8.45 1.26 14.84
CA MET A 37 -7.70 0.01 14.95
C MET A 37 -6.18 0.22 15.08
N PHE A 38 -5.67 1.40 14.72
CA PHE A 38 -4.25 1.74 14.82
C PHE A 38 -3.99 2.46 16.16
N GLN A 39 -3.54 1.69 17.15
CA GLN A 39 -3.24 2.17 18.50
C GLN A 39 -1.87 1.67 18.96
N GLU A 40 -1.28 2.39 19.91
CA GLU A 40 0.01 2.07 20.53
C GLU A 40 1.13 1.89 19.48
N GLU A 41 1.57 0.65 19.26
CA GLU A 41 2.68 0.28 18.38
C GLU A 41 2.22 -0.14 16.97
N LEU A 42 0.92 -0.28 16.73
CA LEU A 42 0.38 -0.67 15.43
C LEU A 42 -0.09 0.55 14.63
N ASN A 43 0.61 0.84 13.54
CA ASN A 43 0.23 1.83 12.54
C ASN A 43 -0.03 1.16 11.17
N LEU A 44 -0.51 1.93 10.19
CA LEU A 44 -0.83 1.43 8.84
C LEU A 44 0.38 0.75 8.16
N HIS A 45 1.59 1.31 8.31
CA HIS A 45 2.82 0.70 7.81
C HIS A 45 3.04 -0.67 8.44
N GLY A 46 2.98 -0.76 9.77
CA GLY A 46 3.15 -2.00 10.52
C GLY A 46 2.10 -3.06 10.15
N TYR A 47 0.84 -2.64 10.01
CA TYR A 47 -0.27 -3.50 9.59
C TYR A 47 -0.01 -4.17 8.24
N VAL A 48 0.40 -3.39 7.23
CA VAL A 48 0.75 -3.95 5.91
C VAL A 48 2.03 -4.78 5.97
N LYS A 49 3.04 -4.32 6.70
CA LYS A 49 4.34 -5.01 6.85
C LYS A 49 4.18 -6.42 7.42
N MET A 50 3.30 -6.60 8.42
CA MET A 50 3.03 -7.91 9.02
C MET A 50 2.33 -8.88 8.06
N ALA A 51 1.54 -8.37 7.11
CA ALA A 51 0.84 -9.19 6.14
C ALA A 51 1.73 -9.59 4.95
N MET A 52 2.83 -8.89 4.71
CA MET A 52 3.63 -9.06 3.50
C MET A 52 4.63 -10.23 3.57
N PRO A 53 4.87 -10.95 2.45
CA PRO A 53 4.05 -10.98 1.24
C PRO A 53 2.88 -11.97 1.31
N ASP A 54 2.97 -12.97 2.20
CA ASP A 54 2.14 -14.18 2.13
C ASP A 54 0.66 -13.95 2.43
N HIS A 55 0.34 -12.95 3.24
CA HIS A 55 -1.02 -12.62 3.67
C HIS A 55 -1.50 -11.28 3.10
N PHE A 56 -0.81 -10.74 2.09
CA PHE A 56 -1.08 -9.39 1.59
C PHE A 56 -2.51 -9.22 1.06
N MET A 57 -3.09 -10.27 0.47
CA MET A 57 -4.47 -10.27 -0.02
C MET A 57 -5.49 -9.97 1.09
N ALA A 58 -5.21 -10.39 2.33
CA ALA A 58 -6.10 -10.19 3.45
C ALA A 58 -6.16 -8.74 3.95
N VAL A 59 -5.22 -7.89 3.53
CA VAL A 59 -5.20 -6.47 3.91
C VAL A 59 -5.68 -5.54 2.79
N ILE A 60 -5.83 -6.05 1.56
CA ILE A 60 -6.34 -5.27 0.42
C ILE A 60 -7.84 -5.00 0.61
N GLU A 61 -8.26 -3.79 0.27
CA GLU A 61 -9.65 -3.39 0.26
C GLU A 61 -10.46 -4.28 -0.70
N PRO A 62 -11.55 -4.93 -0.26
CA PRO A 62 -12.33 -5.85 -1.09
C PRO A 62 -12.82 -5.23 -2.40
N ALA A 63 -13.20 -3.95 -2.39
CA ALA A 63 -13.61 -3.24 -3.60
C ALA A 63 -12.47 -3.14 -4.64
N LEU A 64 -11.21 -3.05 -4.19
CA LEU A 64 -10.05 -3.04 -5.07
C LEU A 64 -9.79 -4.43 -5.67
N LEU A 65 -10.01 -5.51 -4.91
CA LEU A 65 -9.90 -6.87 -5.44
C LEU A 65 -10.95 -7.12 -6.54
N HIS A 66 -12.20 -6.75 -6.30
CA HIS A 66 -13.27 -6.89 -7.30
C HIS A 66 -13.00 -6.06 -8.56
N ALA A 67 -12.49 -4.83 -8.43
CA ALA A 67 -12.12 -4.03 -9.58
C ALA A 67 -11.00 -4.69 -10.42
N LEU A 68 -10.04 -5.37 -9.77
CA LEU A 68 -8.99 -6.11 -10.47
C LEU A 68 -9.54 -7.36 -11.19
N GLU A 69 -10.52 -8.05 -10.60
CA GLU A 69 -11.23 -9.17 -11.21
C GLU A 69 -11.95 -8.72 -12.49
N GLU A 70 -12.72 -7.63 -12.42
CA GLU A 70 -13.47 -7.08 -13.55
C GLU A 70 -12.55 -6.62 -14.70
N GLU A 71 -11.45 -5.93 -14.40
CA GLU A 71 -10.45 -5.51 -15.39
C GLU A 71 -9.81 -6.72 -16.08
N MET A 72 -9.58 -7.80 -15.33
CA MET A 72 -9.05 -9.02 -15.89
C MET A 72 -10.04 -9.68 -16.86
N ASP A 73 -11.32 -9.76 -16.49
CA ASP A 73 -12.39 -10.31 -17.33
C ASP A 73 -12.58 -9.49 -18.61
N ALA A 74 -12.62 -8.16 -18.49
CA ALA A 74 -12.78 -7.25 -19.64
C ALA A 74 -11.68 -7.45 -20.69
N ALA A 75 -10.42 -7.58 -20.24
CA ALA A 75 -9.27 -7.79 -21.12
C ALA A 75 -9.26 -9.16 -21.83
N ASN A 76 -10.04 -10.16 -21.38
CA ASN A 76 -10.11 -11.49 -22.00
C ASN A 76 -11.05 -11.54 -23.23
N THR A 77 -11.97 -10.60 -23.37
CA THR A 77 -12.98 -10.59 -24.45
C THR A 77 -12.41 -10.37 -25.87
N ASN A 78 -11.15 -9.91 -25.99
CA ASN A 78 -10.56 -9.46 -27.26
C ASN A 78 -9.42 -10.34 -27.84
N ARG A 79 -9.01 -11.42 -27.17
CA ARG A 79 -7.92 -12.29 -27.66
C ARG A 79 -8.35 -13.75 -27.60
N GLY A 80 -8.36 -14.40 -28.76
CA GLY A 80 -8.48 -15.86 -28.83
C GLY A 80 -7.40 -16.51 -27.95
N TYR A 81 -7.85 -17.48 -27.17
CA TYR A 81 -7.10 -18.38 -26.27
C TYR A 81 -5.57 -18.43 -26.49
N SER A 82 -4.80 -18.05 -25.45
CA SER A 82 -3.52 -18.69 -25.02
C SER A 82 -2.62 -17.82 -24.13
N GLU A 83 -3.14 -17.24 -23.05
CA GLU A 83 -2.36 -16.98 -21.82
C GLU A 83 -3.18 -17.59 -20.67
N ASP A 84 -2.56 -18.44 -19.84
CA ASP A 84 -3.23 -19.11 -18.72
C ASP A 84 -3.82 -18.02 -17.79
N GLU A 85 -5.12 -18.07 -17.48
CA GLU A 85 -5.76 -17.08 -16.60
C GLU A 85 -5.00 -16.94 -15.28
N ASP A 86 -4.45 -18.05 -14.81
CA ASP A 86 -3.57 -18.15 -13.64
C ASP A 86 -2.28 -17.32 -13.80
N GLU A 87 -1.66 -17.29 -14.98
CA GLU A 87 -0.46 -16.48 -15.24
C GLU A 87 -0.78 -14.99 -15.24
N LYS A 88 -1.93 -14.60 -15.80
CA LYS A 88 -2.38 -13.20 -15.81
C LYS A 88 -2.68 -12.71 -14.40
N TRP A 89 -3.43 -13.51 -13.63
CA TRP A 89 -3.67 -13.27 -12.21
C TRP A 89 -2.38 -13.14 -11.42
N LYS A 90 -1.43 -14.06 -11.65
CA LYS A 90 -0.11 -14.02 -11.01
C LYS A 90 0.62 -12.71 -11.31
N ARG A 91 0.68 -12.28 -12.57
CA ARG A 91 1.33 -11.01 -12.96
C ARG A 91 0.67 -9.79 -12.31
N LEU A 92 -0.65 -9.74 -12.28
CA LEU A 92 -1.40 -8.68 -11.59
C LEU A 92 -1.08 -8.67 -10.09
N TRP A 93 -1.09 -9.84 -9.46
CA TRP A 93 -0.81 -10.00 -8.05
C TRP A 93 0.63 -9.64 -7.68
N ASP A 94 1.61 -10.05 -8.49
CA ASP A 94 3.02 -9.66 -8.33
C ASP A 94 3.20 -8.14 -8.44
N GLY A 95 2.41 -7.48 -9.30
CA GLY A 95 2.33 -6.03 -9.39
C GLY A 95 1.80 -5.38 -8.11
N MET A 96 0.72 -5.93 -7.54
CA MET A 96 0.17 -5.46 -6.27
C MET A 96 1.16 -5.64 -5.12
N ILE A 97 1.82 -6.80 -5.00
CA ILE A 97 2.89 -7.02 -4.02
C ILE A 97 4.00 -5.98 -4.20
N SER A 98 4.37 -5.67 -5.44
CA SER A 98 5.39 -4.65 -5.73
C SER A 98 4.97 -3.26 -5.29
N LEU A 99 3.72 -2.86 -5.53
CA LEU A 99 3.15 -1.62 -5.01
C LEU A 99 3.16 -1.58 -3.48
N GLY A 100 2.76 -2.67 -2.81
CA GLY A 100 2.83 -2.79 -1.36
C GLY A 100 4.26 -2.60 -0.83
N ARG A 101 5.26 -3.20 -1.50
CA ARG A 101 6.69 -3.02 -1.16
C ARG A 101 7.15 -1.57 -1.35
N ILE A 102 6.74 -0.91 -2.43
CA ILE A 102 7.04 0.51 -2.66
C ILE A 102 6.42 1.35 -1.54
N GLY A 103 5.15 1.12 -1.21
CA GLY A 103 4.45 1.82 -0.13
C GLY A 103 5.17 1.66 1.21
N LEU A 104 5.62 0.45 1.53
CA LEU A 104 6.42 0.18 2.73
C LEU A 104 7.78 0.86 2.69
N ALA A 105 8.52 0.79 1.58
CA ALA A 105 9.83 1.42 1.45
C ALA A 105 9.76 2.95 1.57
N CYS A 106 8.69 3.55 1.03
CA CYS A 106 8.47 4.99 1.10
C CYS A 106 7.99 5.46 2.48
N SER A 107 7.29 4.62 3.25
CA SER A 107 6.69 4.99 4.56
C SER A 107 7.53 4.59 5.78
N VAL A 108 8.84 4.41 5.61
CA VAL A 108 9.75 4.24 6.74
C VAL A 108 9.94 5.59 7.42
N GLU A 109 9.69 5.67 8.73
CA GLU A 109 10.04 6.87 9.49
C GLU A 109 11.56 7.05 9.44
N SER A 110 12.02 8.22 8.98
CA SER A 110 13.44 8.57 9.02
C SER A 110 13.92 8.45 10.48
N PRO A 111 15.11 7.87 10.74
CA PRO A 111 15.72 7.96 12.06
C PRO A 111 15.76 9.44 12.41
N LYS A 112 15.07 9.81 13.49
CA LYS A 112 15.15 11.18 14.03
C LYS A 112 16.63 11.48 14.17
N GLU A 113 17.12 12.56 13.56
CA GLU A 113 18.38 13.14 14.00
C GLU A 113 18.15 13.56 15.45
N ILE A 114 18.50 12.66 16.36
CA ILE A 114 18.72 12.97 17.77
C ILE A 114 20.09 13.66 17.76
N ASP A 115 20.11 14.92 17.35
CA ASP A 115 21.26 15.78 17.62
C ASP A 115 20.93 16.57 18.89
N ASN A 116 21.75 16.31 19.91
CA ASN A 116 21.74 16.93 21.23
C ASN A 116 22.30 18.35 21.19
#